data_AF-A0A9J6P5S8-F1
#
_entry.id   AF-A0A9J6P5S8-F1
#
_cell.length_a   1.000
_cell.length_b   1.000
_cell.length_c   1.000
_cell.angle_alpha   90.00
_cell.angle_beta   90.00
_cell.angle_gamma   90.00
#
_symmetry.space_group_name_H-M   'P 1'
#
loop_
_entity.id
_entity.type
_entity.pdbx_description
1 polymer ?
#
loop_
_entity_poly.entity_id
_entity_poly.type
_entity_poly.pdbx_seq_one_letter_code
_entity_poly.pdbx_strand_id
1 'polypeptide(L)'
;MSDNKLKSKLIEWKENDWNIPKEVNKYQLSLELMENLKSTDPVLRDKLSYSFLWTIISEKKLSQSEARNLLKLALSQEHLFHKLGTKEDDSVFNRAFSVLIIAELIEYHNNMLVKDGQAILSKTEIVQAFNKVLEYLNKERDVRGYVNEKGWADSVCHTGDALASLAQCVELDKEHMIDILKGIKEKVSISYYAYNNEEDERLTTAIMKIINRDDIKDEDIIEWIRSFNHIEQPKNYPNYIYFRQNVKNFLRSVYFRFKVKGVNSEILNEIEKVLNKINERYNQYN
;
A
#
# COMPACT_ATOMS: atom_id res chain seq x y z
N MET A 1 -16.00 -15.01 21.68
CA MET A 1 -17.30 -15.37 21.04
C MET A 1 -17.01 -16.49 20.06
N SER A 2 -17.92 -17.43 19.76
CA SER A 2 -17.63 -18.37 18.65
C SER A 2 -17.60 -17.60 17.32
N ASP A 3 -16.71 -17.97 16.40
CA ASP A 3 -16.50 -17.26 15.13
C ASP A 3 -17.80 -17.09 14.32
N ASN A 4 -18.67 -18.11 14.33
CA ASN A 4 -19.98 -18.06 13.67
C ASN A 4 -20.94 -17.03 14.29
N LYS A 5 -20.92 -16.85 15.62
CA LYS A 5 -21.76 -15.86 16.30
C LYS A 5 -21.25 -14.44 16.07
N LEU A 6 -19.92 -14.26 16.03
CA LEU A 6 -19.31 -12.97 15.68
C LEU A 6 -19.62 -12.60 14.23
N LYS A 7 -19.43 -13.53 13.29
CA LYS A 7 -19.72 -13.31 11.86
C LYS A 7 -21.17 -12.89 11.62
N SER A 8 -22.13 -13.55 12.28
CA SER A 8 -23.56 -13.20 12.16
C SER A 8 -23.85 -11.77 12.63
N LYS A 9 -23.25 -11.35 13.76
CA LYS A 9 -23.39 -9.97 14.25
C LYS A 9 -22.77 -8.94 13.31
N LEU A 10 -21.59 -9.24 12.74
CA LEU A 10 -20.94 -8.33 11.80
C LEU A 10 -21.79 -8.15 10.53
N ILE A 11 -22.47 -9.20 10.06
CA ILE A 11 -23.41 -9.10 8.94
C ILE A 11 -24.57 -8.18 9.31
N GLU A 12 -25.23 -8.41 10.45
CA GLU A 12 -26.33 -7.58 10.94
C GLU A 12 -25.92 -6.11 11.07
N TRP A 13 -24.75 -5.83 11.67
CA TRP A 13 -24.27 -4.45 11.80
C TRP A 13 -23.93 -3.83 10.46
N LYS A 14 -23.33 -4.59 9.54
CA LYS A 14 -23.02 -4.10 8.19
C LYS A 14 -24.28 -3.74 7.41
N GLU A 15 -25.33 -4.56 7.49
CA GLU A 15 -26.63 -4.31 6.85
C GLU A 15 -27.33 -3.06 7.42
N ASN A 16 -26.96 -2.65 8.64
CA ASN A 16 -27.44 -1.43 9.29
C ASN A 16 -26.37 -0.33 9.30
N ASP A 17 -25.58 -0.21 8.24
CA ASP A 17 -24.56 0.85 8.05
C ASP A 17 -23.58 0.99 9.23
N TRP A 18 -23.14 -0.14 9.79
CA TRP A 18 -22.27 -0.20 10.96
C TRP A 18 -22.83 0.55 12.19
N ASN A 19 -24.15 0.57 12.36
CA ASN A 19 -24.80 1.06 13.57
C ASN A 19 -24.55 0.11 14.75
N ILE A 20 -23.36 0.24 15.34
CA ILE A 20 -22.87 -0.61 16.41
C ILE A 20 -23.51 -0.16 17.74
N PRO A 21 -24.12 -1.08 18.50
CA PRO A 21 -24.71 -0.75 19.81
C PRO A 21 -23.71 -0.08 20.76
N LYS A 22 -24.18 0.85 21.59
CA LYS A 22 -23.31 1.69 22.44
C LYS A 22 -22.53 0.89 23.48
N GLU A 23 -23.09 -0.23 23.92
CA GLU A 23 -22.51 -1.19 24.85
C GLU A 23 -21.35 -2.00 24.27
N VAL A 24 -21.22 -2.05 22.93
CA VAL A 24 -20.10 -2.74 22.28
C VAL A 24 -18.86 -1.86 22.37
N ASN A 25 -17.85 -2.36 23.06
CA ASN A 25 -16.53 -1.75 23.08
C ASN A 25 -15.88 -1.91 21.68
N LYS A 26 -15.92 -0.82 20.91
CA LYS A 26 -15.42 -0.79 19.52
C LYS A 26 -13.92 -1.09 19.45
N TYR A 27 -13.13 -0.60 20.41
CA TYR A 27 -11.69 -0.86 20.43
C TYR A 27 -11.38 -2.33 20.71
N GLN A 28 -12.02 -2.94 21.72
CA GLN A 28 -11.85 -4.37 21.99
C GLN A 28 -12.26 -5.22 20.80
N LEU A 29 -13.38 -4.88 20.16
CA LEU A 29 -13.80 -5.54 18.92
C LEU A 29 -12.78 -5.34 17.79
N SER A 30 -12.16 -4.16 17.68
CA SER A 30 -11.10 -3.91 16.68
C SER A 30 -9.92 -4.86 16.86
N LEU A 31 -9.48 -5.06 18.11
CA LEU A 31 -8.39 -5.99 18.43
C LEU A 31 -8.77 -7.42 18.05
N GLU A 32 -10.00 -7.85 18.31
CA GLU A 32 -10.50 -9.17 17.89
C GLU A 32 -10.57 -9.29 16.36
N LEU A 33 -10.97 -8.24 15.65
CA LEU A 33 -11.09 -8.27 14.19
C LEU A 33 -9.75 -8.19 13.47
N MET A 34 -8.70 -7.66 14.10
CA MET A 34 -7.33 -7.76 13.58
C MET A 34 -6.89 -9.22 13.44
N GLU A 35 -7.29 -10.11 14.36
CA GLU A 35 -7.00 -11.54 14.27
C GLU A 35 -7.72 -12.22 13.11
N ASN A 36 -8.89 -11.72 12.71
CA ASN A 36 -9.65 -12.24 11.57
C ASN A 36 -9.02 -11.88 10.21
N LEU A 37 -8.08 -10.93 10.17
CA LEU A 37 -7.43 -10.51 8.93
C LEU A 37 -6.58 -11.62 8.29
N LYS A 38 -6.19 -12.64 9.06
CA LYS A 38 -5.50 -13.84 8.55
C LYS A 38 -6.44 -14.89 7.94
N SER A 39 -7.75 -14.69 8.03
CA SER A 39 -8.72 -15.68 7.57
C SER A 39 -8.67 -15.88 6.06
N THR A 40 -8.78 -17.13 5.62
CA THR A 40 -8.94 -17.49 4.21
C THR A 40 -10.38 -17.33 3.72
N ASP A 41 -11.32 -17.03 4.61
CA ASP A 41 -12.70 -16.68 4.26
C ASP A 41 -12.78 -15.19 3.90
N PRO A 42 -12.93 -14.83 2.60
CA PRO A 42 -12.95 -13.44 2.16
C PRO A 42 -14.20 -12.68 2.63
N VAL A 43 -15.26 -13.38 3.02
CA VAL A 43 -16.43 -12.72 3.61
C VAL A 43 -16.08 -12.26 5.02
N LEU A 44 -15.48 -13.12 5.83
CA LEU A 44 -15.07 -12.74 7.18
C LEU A 44 -13.95 -11.69 7.18
N ARG A 45 -12.95 -11.86 6.32
CA ARG A 45 -11.78 -10.99 6.24
C ARG A 45 -12.12 -9.62 5.65
N ASP A 46 -12.47 -9.57 4.36
CA ASP A 46 -12.60 -8.33 3.58
C ASP A 46 -13.94 -7.65 3.86
N LYS A 47 -15.03 -8.41 3.66
CA LYS A 47 -16.38 -7.85 3.68
C LYS A 47 -16.86 -7.50 5.08
N LEU A 48 -16.30 -8.10 6.13
CA LEU A 48 -16.75 -7.87 7.50
C LEU A 48 -15.65 -7.24 8.35
N SER A 49 -14.56 -7.95 8.61
CA SER A 49 -13.54 -7.50 9.59
C SER A 49 -12.82 -6.24 9.12
N TYR A 50 -12.26 -6.24 7.90
CA TYR A 50 -11.62 -5.06 7.33
C TYR A 50 -12.64 -3.93 7.12
N SER A 51 -13.80 -4.21 6.55
CA SER A 51 -14.85 -3.18 6.34
C SER A 51 -15.24 -2.48 7.65
N PHE A 52 -15.39 -3.22 8.75
CA PHE A 52 -15.63 -2.65 10.08
C PHE A 52 -14.46 -1.77 10.52
N LEU A 53 -13.24 -2.31 10.49
CA LEU A 53 -12.02 -1.62 10.94
C LEU A 53 -11.83 -0.30 10.17
N TRP A 54 -12.01 -0.36 8.85
CA TRP A 54 -12.00 0.80 7.98
C TRP A 54 -13.03 1.85 8.41
N THR A 55 -14.28 1.46 8.64
CA THR A 55 -15.35 2.38 9.06
C THR A 55 -15.04 3.05 10.40
N ILE A 56 -14.64 2.29 11.42
CA ILE A 56 -14.38 2.89 12.74
C ILE A 56 -13.14 3.80 12.75
N ILE A 57 -12.12 3.52 11.93
CA ILE A 57 -10.93 4.35 11.80
C ILE A 57 -11.27 5.64 11.03
N SER A 58 -11.89 5.51 9.86
CA SER A 58 -12.25 6.65 9.00
C SER A 58 -13.26 7.59 9.66
N GLU A 59 -14.23 7.05 10.41
CA GLU A 59 -15.19 7.84 11.18
C GLU A 59 -14.67 8.31 12.55
N LYS A 60 -13.37 8.08 12.84
CA LYS A 60 -12.71 8.57 14.06
C LYS A 60 -13.39 8.10 15.35
N LYS A 61 -13.88 6.85 15.36
CA LYS A 61 -14.59 6.24 16.51
C LYS A 61 -13.66 5.67 17.57
N LEU A 62 -12.35 5.72 17.32
CA LEU A 62 -11.31 5.35 18.28
C LEU A 62 -10.72 6.62 18.90
N SER A 63 -10.38 6.56 20.18
CA SER A 63 -9.55 7.58 20.81
C SER A 63 -8.13 7.55 20.23
N GLN A 64 -7.38 8.64 20.44
CA GLN A 64 -6.00 8.75 19.95
C GLN A 64 -5.09 7.63 20.51
N SER A 65 -5.26 7.24 21.77
CA SER A 65 -4.51 6.14 22.39
C SER A 65 -4.87 4.78 21.80
N GLU A 66 -6.16 4.54 21.52
CA GLU A 66 -6.65 3.31 20.90
C GLU A 66 -6.13 3.18 19.46
N ALA A 67 -6.21 4.25 18.66
CA ALA A 67 -5.67 4.25 17.30
C ALA A 67 -4.15 4.01 17.29
N ARG A 68 -3.41 4.65 18.19
CA ARG A 68 -1.96 4.42 18.37
C ARG A 68 -1.65 2.97 18.75
N ASN A 69 -2.43 2.37 19.65
CA ASN A 69 -2.22 0.98 20.04
C ASN A 69 -2.56 0.00 18.90
N LEU A 70 -3.60 0.29 18.12
CA LEU A 70 -3.95 -0.49 16.94
C LEU A 70 -2.84 -0.43 15.88
N LEU A 71 -2.23 0.75 15.68
CA LEU A 71 -1.07 0.90 14.80
C LEU A 71 0.12 0.04 15.27
N LYS A 72 0.42 0.06 16.58
CA LYS A 72 1.49 -0.77 17.15
C LYS A 72 1.23 -2.26 16.93
N LEU A 73 -0.02 -2.70 17.07
CA LEU A 73 -0.43 -4.08 16.80
C LEU A 73 -0.23 -4.44 15.32
N ALA A 74 -0.71 -3.60 14.39
CA ALA A 74 -0.57 -3.84 12.96
C ALA A 74 0.92 -3.90 12.53
N LEU A 75 1.78 -3.06 13.11
CA LEU A 75 3.24 -3.01 12.88
C LEU A 75 4.04 -4.15 13.58
N SER A 76 3.37 -5.11 14.24
CA SER A 76 4.03 -6.12 15.07
C SER A 76 4.53 -7.34 14.28
N GLN A 77 5.29 -8.20 14.97
CA GLN A 77 5.76 -9.49 14.42
C GLN A 77 4.63 -10.46 14.10
N GLU A 78 3.52 -10.38 14.85
CA GLU A 78 2.35 -11.25 14.68
C GLU A 78 1.44 -10.79 13.53
N HIS A 79 1.65 -9.58 13.00
CA HIS A 79 0.85 -8.96 11.95
C HIS A 79 1.69 -8.67 10.70
N LEU A 80 2.16 -7.43 10.49
CA LEU A 80 2.89 -7.03 9.28
C LEU A 80 4.06 -7.95 8.92
N PHE A 81 4.75 -8.51 9.93
CA PHE A 81 5.91 -9.37 9.72
C PHE A 81 5.63 -10.87 9.89
N HIS A 82 4.38 -11.27 10.04
CA HIS A 82 4.00 -12.67 10.28
C HIS A 82 4.46 -13.56 9.12
N LYS A 83 5.47 -14.40 9.37
CA LYS A 83 6.10 -15.27 8.36
C LYS A 83 6.57 -14.51 7.10
N LEU A 84 7.03 -13.28 7.26
CA LEU A 84 7.45 -12.44 6.14
C LEU A 84 8.49 -13.13 5.24
N GLY A 85 8.30 -13.00 3.93
CA GLY A 85 9.15 -13.62 2.91
C GLY A 85 8.70 -15.01 2.46
N THR A 86 7.73 -15.61 3.15
CA THR A 86 7.04 -16.81 2.67
C THR A 86 6.26 -16.49 1.40
N LYS A 87 6.23 -17.44 0.47
CA LYS A 87 5.50 -17.35 -0.80
C LYS A 87 4.38 -18.38 -0.82
N GLU A 88 3.28 -18.03 -1.47
CA GLU A 88 2.21 -18.94 -1.88
C GLU A 88 1.40 -19.60 -0.76
N ASP A 89 1.59 -19.19 0.50
CA ASP A 89 0.80 -19.66 1.64
C ASP A 89 -0.26 -18.62 2.09
N ASP A 90 -1.07 -18.96 3.08
CA ASP A 90 -2.15 -18.10 3.55
C ASP A 90 -1.68 -17.01 4.52
N SER A 91 -0.39 -16.99 4.88
CA SER A 91 0.16 -15.97 5.79
C SER A 91 0.17 -14.57 5.17
N VAL A 92 0.12 -14.49 3.84
CA VAL A 92 0.05 -13.21 3.10
C VAL A 92 -1.19 -12.39 3.48
N PHE A 93 -2.33 -13.02 3.76
CA PHE A 93 -3.56 -12.29 4.10
C PHE A 93 -3.39 -11.44 5.36
N ASN A 94 -2.76 -12.00 6.39
CA ASN A 94 -2.48 -11.24 7.62
C ASN A 94 -1.60 -10.03 7.32
N ARG A 95 -0.47 -10.22 6.63
CA ARG A 95 0.48 -9.14 6.36
C ARG A 95 -0.10 -8.06 5.47
N ALA A 96 -0.78 -8.46 4.39
CA ALA A 96 -1.33 -7.53 3.41
C ALA A 96 -2.47 -6.68 4.01
N PHE A 97 -3.37 -7.28 4.77
CA PHE A 97 -4.42 -6.51 5.45
C PHE A 97 -3.86 -5.70 6.62
N SER A 98 -2.77 -6.15 7.25
CA SER A 98 -2.08 -5.35 8.28
C SER A 98 -1.48 -4.07 7.71
N VAL A 99 -0.81 -4.12 6.54
CA VAL A 99 -0.30 -2.91 5.88
C VAL A 99 -1.41 -2.00 5.40
N LEU A 100 -2.56 -2.56 5.01
CA LEU A 100 -3.75 -1.76 4.69
C LEU A 100 -4.29 -1.01 5.91
N ILE A 101 -4.42 -1.67 7.07
CA ILE A 101 -4.82 -0.99 8.31
C ILE A 101 -3.81 0.09 8.73
N ILE A 102 -2.52 -0.14 8.50
CA ILE A 102 -1.50 0.90 8.70
C ILE A 102 -1.78 2.11 7.81
N ALA A 103 -2.12 1.91 6.53
CA ALA A 103 -2.48 3.01 5.62
C ALA A 103 -3.65 3.85 6.18
N GLU A 104 -4.71 3.20 6.66
CA GLU A 104 -5.88 3.87 7.23
C GLU A 104 -5.56 4.68 8.50
N LEU A 105 -4.69 4.14 9.37
CA LEU A 105 -4.31 4.80 10.61
C LEU A 105 -3.37 6.00 10.37
N ILE A 106 -2.46 5.89 9.41
CA ILE A 106 -1.62 7.03 8.99
C ILE A 106 -2.48 8.10 8.32
N GLU A 107 -3.46 7.71 7.50
CA GLU A 107 -4.39 8.66 6.89
C GLU A 107 -5.28 9.34 7.93
N TYR A 108 -5.74 8.61 8.95
CA TYR A 108 -6.43 9.20 10.09
C TYR A 108 -5.56 10.26 10.80
N HIS A 109 -4.28 9.95 11.04
CA HIS A 109 -3.32 10.89 11.61
C HIS A 109 -3.18 12.16 10.74
N ASN A 110 -2.93 12.02 9.44
CA ASN A 110 -2.79 13.14 8.51
C ASN A 110 -4.04 14.04 8.55
N ASN A 111 -5.23 13.44 8.51
CA ASN A 111 -6.50 14.17 8.51
C ASN A 111 -6.77 14.92 9.82
N MET A 112 -6.35 14.38 10.98
CA MET A 112 -6.46 15.10 12.26
C MET A 112 -5.49 16.27 12.36
N LEU A 113 -4.26 16.09 11.85
CA LEU A 113 -3.27 17.16 11.83
C LEU A 113 -3.72 18.33 10.97
N VAL A 114 -4.23 18.06 9.76
CA VAL A 114 -4.72 19.09 8.83
C VAL A 114 -5.97 19.79 9.36
N LYS A 115 -6.95 19.05 9.89
CA LYS A 115 -8.24 19.61 10.29
C LYS A 115 -8.18 20.36 11.62
N ASP A 116 -7.54 19.75 12.62
CA ASP A 116 -7.65 20.16 14.01
C ASP A 116 -6.28 20.60 14.60
N GLY A 117 -5.19 20.52 13.84
CA GLY A 117 -3.84 20.78 14.32
C GLY A 117 -3.33 19.74 15.33
N GLN A 118 -4.03 18.61 15.46
CA GLN A 118 -3.75 17.60 16.49
C GLN A 118 -3.11 16.36 15.88
N ALA A 119 -1.82 16.17 16.15
CA ALA A 119 -1.11 14.95 15.81
C ALA A 119 -1.54 13.80 16.73
N ILE A 120 -2.04 12.71 16.14
CA ILE A 120 -2.32 11.46 16.88
C ILE A 120 -1.03 10.68 17.18
N LEU A 121 -0.03 10.83 16.32
CA LEU A 121 1.22 10.07 16.35
C LEU A 121 2.36 11.07 16.47
N SER A 122 3.39 10.71 17.23
CA SER A 122 4.62 11.50 17.29
C SER A 122 5.47 11.29 16.03
N LYS A 123 6.39 12.21 15.74
CA LYS A 123 7.40 12.05 14.69
C LYS A 123 8.14 10.70 14.79
N THR A 124 8.52 10.29 16.00
CA THR A 124 9.19 9.02 16.22
C THR A 124 8.31 7.84 15.81
N GLU A 125 7.01 7.87 16.09
CA GLU A 125 6.07 6.82 15.70
C GLU A 125 5.85 6.78 14.19
N ILE A 126 5.76 7.93 13.52
CA ILE A 126 5.66 8.02 12.05
C ILE A 126 6.93 7.46 11.38
N VAL A 127 8.11 7.85 11.84
CA VAL A 127 9.39 7.33 11.32
C VAL A 127 9.52 5.82 11.56
N GLN A 128 9.05 5.32 12.70
CA GLN A 128 9.00 3.88 12.96
C GLN A 128 8.04 3.14 12.01
N ALA A 129 6.85 3.70 11.76
CA ALA A 129 5.91 3.14 10.81
C ALA A 129 6.50 3.11 9.40
N PHE A 130 7.11 4.22 8.96
CA PHE A 130 7.82 4.32 7.69
C PHE A 130 8.86 3.22 7.52
N ASN A 131 9.79 3.09 8.47
CA ASN A 131 10.88 2.12 8.39
C ASN A 131 10.35 0.68 8.28
N LYS A 132 9.30 0.34 9.04
CA LYS A 132 8.69 -0.99 9.02
C LYS A 132 7.93 -1.27 7.73
N VAL A 133 7.21 -0.29 7.18
CA VAL A 133 6.51 -0.43 5.90
C VAL A 133 7.54 -0.57 4.76
N LEU A 134 8.64 0.18 4.79
CA LEU A 134 9.72 0.05 3.80
C LEU A 134 10.45 -1.31 3.91
N GLU A 135 10.68 -1.78 5.14
CA GLU A 135 11.21 -3.13 5.36
C GLU A 135 10.27 -4.21 4.81
N TYR A 136 8.96 -4.08 5.08
CA TYR A 136 7.93 -4.97 4.55
C TYR A 136 7.91 -4.96 3.01
N LEU A 137 7.88 -3.78 2.39
CA LEU A 137 7.94 -3.62 0.94
C LEU A 137 9.14 -4.39 0.36
N ASN A 138 10.33 -4.24 0.94
CA ASN A 138 11.55 -4.85 0.42
C ASN A 138 11.61 -6.37 0.62
N LYS A 139 11.09 -6.86 1.75
CA LYS A 139 11.19 -8.27 2.14
C LYS A 139 9.99 -9.12 1.73
N GLU A 140 8.82 -8.54 1.46
CA GLU A 140 7.66 -9.28 0.97
C GLU A 140 7.96 -9.93 -0.38
N ARG A 141 7.56 -11.19 -0.48
CA ARG A 141 7.78 -12.08 -1.63
C ARG A 141 6.49 -12.67 -2.19
N ASP A 142 5.41 -12.66 -1.42
CA ASP A 142 4.09 -13.00 -1.92
C ASP A 142 3.40 -11.74 -2.42
N VAL A 143 3.23 -11.67 -3.73
CA VAL A 143 2.69 -10.52 -4.46
C VAL A 143 1.45 -10.88 -5.26
N ARG A 144 0.81 -12.01 -4.94
CA ARG A 144 -0.43 -12.43 -5.58
C ARG A 144 -1.51 -11.38 -5.29
N GLY A 145 -2.24 -10.96 -6.32
CA GLY A 145 -3.40 -10.09 -6.15
C GLY A 145 -4.63 -10.88 -5.69
N TYR A 146 -5.38 -11.49 -6.61
CA TYR A 146 -6.52 -12.37 -6.27
C TYR A 146 -6.13 -13.86 -6.14
N VAL A 147 -6.50 -14.48 -5.02
CA VAL A 147 -6.36 -15.93 -4.80
C VAL A 147 -7.74 -16.58 -4.94
N ASN A 148 -7.85 -17.57 -5.84
CA ASN A 148 -9.11 -18.27 -6.09
C ASN A 148 -9.71 -18.81 -4.78
N GLU A 149 -11.03 -18.64 -4.62
CA GLU A 149 -11.83 -18.99 -3.43
C GLU A 149 -11.49 -18.22 -2.13
N LYS A 150 -10.26 -17.71 -1.98
CA LYS A 150 -9.79 -17.04 -0.77
C LYS A 150 -9.85 -15.51 -0.83
N GLY A 151 -10.05 -14.93 -2.01
CA GLY A 151 -10.18 -13.49 -2.22
C GLY A 151 -8.85 -12.76 -2.39
N TRP A 152 -8.84 -11.47 -2.08
CA TRP A 152 -7.67 -10.60 -2.27
C TRP A 152 -6.57 -10.91 -1.25
N ALA A 153 -5.35 -11.07 -1.74
CA ALA A 153 -4.13 -10.95 -0.96
C ALA A 153 -3.56 -9.55 -1.14
N ASP A 154 -3.37 -9.06 -2.37
CA ASP A 154 -3.14 -7.64 -2.70
C ASP A 154 -2.04 -6.92 -1.91
N SER A 155 -0.99 -7.65 -1.50
CA SER A 155 0.08 -7.11 -0.66
C SER A 155 0.73 -5.85 -1.22
N VAL A 156 0.97 -5.82 -2.54
CA VAL A 156 1.60 -4.69 -3.23
C VAL A 156 0.66 -3.50 -3.33
N CYS A 157 -0.60 -3.76 -3.68
CA CYS A 157 -1.67 -2.78 -3.70
C CYS A 157 -1.84 -2.07 -2.36
N HIS A 158 -1.98 -2.84 -1.28
CA HIS A 158 -2.14 -2.33 0.09
C HIS A 158 -0.88 -1.60 0.58
N THR A 159 0.31 -2.06 0.18
CA THR A 159 1.55 -1.32 0.44
C THR A 159 1.56 0.03 -0.27
N GLY A 160 1.06 0.10 -1.51
CA GLY A 160 0.92 1.36 -2.26
C GLY A 160 0.08 2.39 -1.51
N ASP A 161 -1.01 1.99 -0.87
CA ASP A 161 -1.81 2.90 -0.05
C ASP A 161 -1.05 3.39 1.18
N ALA A 162 -0.36 2.49 1.88
CA ALA A 162 0.43 2.86 3.05
C ALA A 162 1.53 3.86 2.69
N LEU A 163 2.21 3.63 1.56
CA LEU A 163 3.22 4.56 1.04
C LEU A 163 2.60 5.90 0.63
N ALA A 164 1.39 5.91 0.07
CA ALA A 164 0.68 7.15 -0.26
C ALA A 164 0.31 7.95 1.00
N SER A 165 -0.23 7.30 2.04
CA SER A 165 -0.52 7.94 3.33
C SER A 165 0.77 8.47 3.98
N LEU A 166 1.85 7.68 3.98
CA LEU A 166 3.15 8.10 4.53
C LEU A 166 3.76 9.28 3.77
N ALA A 167 3.64 9.32 2.44
CA ALA A 167 4.16 10.44 1.63
C ALA A 167 3.54 11.80 2.00
N GLN A 168 2.34 11.79 2.61
CA GLN A 168 1.66 12.99 3.07
C GLN A 168 2.05 13.43 4.49
N CYS A 169 2.80 12.62 5.23
CA CYS A 169 3.22 12.98 6.59
C CYS A 169 4.26 14.11 6.54
N VAL A 170 4.02 15.16 7.33
CA VAL A 170 4.92 16.32 7.43
C VAL A 170 6.17 16.02 8.27
N GLU A 171 6.11 14.94 9.05
CA GLU A 171 7.19 14.46 9.89
C GLU A 171 8.33 13.80 9.10
N LEU A 172 8.03 13.34 7.88
CA LEU A 172 8.99 12.75 6.96
C LEU A 172 9.55 13.81 6.02
N ASP A 173 10.85 13.71 5.73
CA ASP A 173 11.57 14.63 4.85
C ASP A 173 11.79 14.05 3.45
N LYS A 174 12.45 14.83 2.60
CA LYS A 174 12.86 14.45 1.25
C LYS A 174 13.54 13.08 1.17
N GLU A 175 14.48 12.74 2.05
CA GLU A 175 15.22 11.48 1.95
C GLU A 175 14.29 10.27 2.10
N HIS A 176 13.28 10.38 2.98
CA HIS A 176 12.25 9.36 3.12
C HIS A 176 11.45 9.19 1.81
N MET A 177 11.14 10.28 1.10
CA MET A 177 10.45 10.19 -0.19
C MET A 177 11.31 9.53 -1.26
N ILE A 178 12.61 9.85 -1.31
CA ILE A 178 13.57 9.19 -2.19
C ILE A 178 13.62 7.68 -1.91
N ASP A 179 13.56 7.27 -0.65
CA ASP A 179 13.52 5.85 -0.27
C ASP A 179 12.21 5.16 -0.68
N ILE A 180 11.07 5.85 -0.64
CA ILE A 180 9.81 5.34 -1.23
C ILE A 180 9.97 5.15 -2.74
N LEU A 181 10.50 6.14 -3.45
CA LEU A 181 10.72 6.07 -4.90
C LEU A 181 11.61 4.87 -5.28
N LYS A 182 12.72 4.67 -4.54
CA LYS A 182 13.61 3.51 -4.73
C LYS A 182 12.88 2.20 -4.44
N GLY A 183 12.17 2.10 -3.32
CA GLY A 183 11.44 0.88 -2.93
C GLY A 183 10.36 0.50 -3.95
N ILE A 184 9.60 1.48 -4.45
CA ILE A 184 8.59 1.27 -5.49
C ILE A 184 9.26 0.78 -6.77
N LYS A 185 10.37 1.41 -7.21
CA LYS A 185 11.13 0.96 -8.37
C LYS A 185 11.52 -0.51 -8.26
N GLU A 186 12.11 -0.92 -7.15
CA GLU A 186 12.51 -2.32 -6.93
C GLU A 186 11.28 -3.26 -6.96
N LYS A 187 10.16 -2.83 -6.36
CA LYS A 187 8.94 -3.63 -6.34
C LYS A 187 8.30 -3.80 -7.71
N VAL A 188 8.19 -2.75 -8.52
CA VAL A 188 7.66 -2.87 -9.90
C VAL A 188 8.62 -3.59 -10.84
N SER A 189 9.88 -3.71 -10.45
CA SER A 189 10.95 -4.35 -11.20
C SER A 189 11.14 -5.83 -10.83
N ILE A 190 10.21 -6.44 -10.10
CA ILE A 190 10.25 -7.89 -9.90
C ILE A 190 10.00 -8.64 -11.21
N SER A 191 10.50 -9.86 -11.29
CA SER A 191 10.44 -10.70 -12.50
C SER A 191 9.79 -12.06 -12.30
N TYR A 192 9.36 -12.38 -11.09
CA TYR A 192 8.76 -13.69 -10.76
C TYR A 192 7.23 -13.69 -10.78
N TYR A 193 6.60 -12.53 -11.02
CA TYR A 193 5.15 -12.37 -11.10
C TYR A 193 4.81 -11.23 -12.05
N ALA A 194 3.75 -11.37 -12.83
CA ALA A 194 3.20 -10.29 -13.66
C ALA A 194 1.99 -9.68 -12.95
N TYR A 195 2.08 -8.39 -12.65
CA TYR A 195 1.01 -7.61 -12.03
C TYR A 195 -0.20 -7.49 -12.97
N ASN A 196 -1.39 -7.66 -12.41
CA ASN A 196 -2.65 -7.72 -13.17
C ASN A 196 -3.88 -7.25 -12.36
N ASN A 197 -3.68 -6.67 -11.18
CA ASN A 197 -4.71 -6.26 -10.23
C ASN A 197 -4.51 -4.81 -9.76
N GLU A 198 -4.16 -3.90 -10.68
CA GLU A 198 -4.03 -2.45 -10.44
C GLU A 198 -2.88 -2.05 -9.50
N GLU A 199 -1.87 -2.93 -9.32
CA GLU A 199 -0.69 -2.64 -8.50
C GLU A 199 0.04 -1.39 -9.01
N ASP A 200 0.08 -1.22 -10.33
CA ASP A 200 0.65 -0.05 -10.98
C ASP A 200 -0.08 1.26 -10.63
N GLU A 201 -1.41 1.26 -10.62
CA GLU A 201 -2.20 2.44 -10.29
C GLU A 201 -2.12 2.81 -8.81
N ARG A 202 -2.14 1.82 -7.91
CA ARG A 202 -2.04 2.09 -6.46
C ARG A 202 -0.65 2.55 -6.06
N LEU A 203 0.41 1.97 -6.64
CA LEU A 203 1.77 2.48 -6.44
C LEU A 203 1.94 3.88 -7.06
N THR A 204 1.31 4.15 -8.22
CA THR A 204 1.33 5.49 -8.82
C THR A 204 0.68 6.53 -7.90
N THR A 205 -0.34 6.17 -7.12
CA THR A 205 -0.93 7.09 -6.14
C THR A 205 0.10 7.58 -5.11
N ALA A 206 1.01 6.72 -4.64
CA ALA A 206 2.09 7.14 -3.76
C ALA A 206 3.03 8.15 -4.45
N ILE A 207 3.40 7.91 -5.72
CA ILE A 207 4.20 8.85 -6.51
C ILE A 207 3.49 10.20 -6.65
N MET A 208 2.18 10.20 -6.90
CA MET A 208 1.37 11.42 -7.01
C MET A 208 1.37 12.24 -5.72
N LYS A 209 1.44 11.59 -4.54
CA LYS A 209 1.57 12.29 -3.26
C LYS A 209 2.97 12.87 -3.08
N ILE A 210 4.02 12.15 -3.48
CA ILE A 210 5.42 12.61 -3.41
C ILE A 210 5.63 13.89 -4.23
N ILE A 211 5.17 13.92 -5.49
CA ILE A 211 5.37 15.08 -6.37
C ILE A 211 4.54 16.32 -5.97
N ASN A 212 3.61 16.19 -5.02
CA ASN A 212 2.86 17.32 -4.47
C ASN A 212 3.59 18.00 -3.31
N ARG A 213 4.74 17.46 -2.88
CA ARG A 213 5.51 18.04 -1.78
C ARG A 213 6.45 19.11 -2.31
N ASP A 214 6.56 20.20 -1.55
CA ASP A 214 7.40 21.34 -1.91
C ASP A 214 8.91 21.06 -1.79
N ASP A 215 9.30 20.02 -1.05
CA ASP A 215 10.69 19.62 -0.85
C ASP A 215 11.23 18.69 -1.96
N ILE A 216 10.38 18.25 -2.89
CA ILE A 216 10.74 17.39 -4.02
C ILE A 216 10.88 18.23 -5.29
N LYS A 217 12.06 18.15 -5.92
CA LYS A 217 12.36 18.88 -7.15
C LYS A 217 12.13 18.01 -8.38
N ASP A 218 11.90 18.65 -9.51
CA ASP A 218 11.76 17.95 -10.79
C ASP A 218 12.97 17.04 -11.10
N GLU A 219 14.19 17.49 -10.80
CA GLU A 219 15.41 16.68 -11.00
C GLU A 219 15.39 15.39 -10.18
N ASP A 220 14.85 15.39 -8.96
CA ASP A 220 14.76 14.19 -8.13
C ASP A 220 13.89 13.11 -8.80
N ILE A 221 12.80 13.54 -9.44
CA ILE A 221 11.89 12.67 -10.18
C ILE A 221 12.52 12.21 -11.50
N ILE A 222 13.19 13.11 -12.22
CA ILE A 222 13.91 12.81 -13.46
C ILE A 222 15.00 11.77 -13.22
N GLU A 223 15.83 11.94 -12.19
CA GLU A 223 16.88 11.00 -11.81
C GLU A 223 16.30 9.64 -11.42
N TRP A 224 15.20 9.62 -10.66
CA TRP A 224 14.50 8.39 -10.34
C TRP A 224 14.00 7.65 -11.60
N ILE A 225 13.36 8.36 -12.54
CA ILE A 225 12.89 7.79 -13.81
C ILE A 225 14.08 7.25 -14.62
N ARG A 226 15.17 8.02 -14.75
CA ARG A 226 16.40 7.58 -15.43
C ARG A 226 16.96 6.29 -14.84
N SER A 227 16.82 6.10 -13.53
CA SER A 227 17.35 4.93 -12.84
C SER A 227 16.73 3.60 -13.30
N PHE A 228 15.56 3.60 -13.96
CA PHE A 228 14.98 2.42 -14.59
C PHE A 228 15.80 1.90 -15.79
N ASN A 229 16.66 2.73 -16.39
CA ASN A 229 17.57 2.30 -17.46
C ASN A 229 18.71 1.41 -16.97
N HIS A 230 18.95 1.34 -15.67
CA HIS A 230 20.09 0.64 -15.05
C HIS A 230 19.70 -0.69 -14.40
N ILE A 231 18.46 -1.15 -14.59
CA ILE A 231 17.98 -2.38 -13.98
C ILE A 231 18.42 -3.58 -14.83
N GLU A 232 19.08 -4.55 -14.20
CA GLU A 232 19.45 -5.79 -14.86
C GLU A 232 18.20 -6.57 -15.25
N GLN A 233 18.06 -6.82 -16.55
CA GLN A 233 16.89 -7.52 -17.08
C GLN A 233 17.08 -9.03 -16.98
N PRO A 234 16.06 -9.79 -16.53
CA PRO A 234 16.10 -11.24 -16.58
C PRO A 234 16.33 -11.73 -18.01
N LYS A 235 17.16 -12.76 -18.19
CA LYS A 235 17.46 -13.31 -19.53
C LYS A 235 16.59 -14.51 -19.89
N ASN A 236 15.88 -15.08 -18.92
CA ASN A 236 15.04 -16.27 -19.09
C ASN A 236 13.56 -15.89 -19.23
N TYR A 237 12.84 -16.70 -20.01
CA TYR A 237 11.38 -16.66 -20.06
C TYR A 237 10.78 -17.58 -18.96
N PRO A 238 9.60 -17.25 -18.40
CA PRO A 238 8.78 -16.07 -18.68
C PRO A 238 9.21 -14.80 -17.92
N ASN A 239 10.20 -14.88 -17.03
CA ASN A 239 10.59 -13.79 -16.11
C ASN A 239 10.93 -12.47 -16.81
N TYR A 240 11.58 -12.53 -17.96
CA TYR A 240 11.87 -11.37 -18.80
C TYR A 240 10.60 -10.59 -19.19
N ILE A 241 9.54 -11.32 -19.55
CA ILE A 241 8.27 -10.72 -19.95
C ILE A 241 7.54 -10.14 -18.75
N TYR A 242 7.54 -10.83 -17.60
CA TYR A 242 6.92 -10.33 -16.37
C TYR A 242 7.56 -9.02 -15.92
N PHE A 243 8.89 -9.01 -15.79
CA PHE A 243 9.66 -7.80 -15.51
C PHE A 243 9.29 -6.64 -16.43
N ARG A 244 9.38 -6.87 -17.74
CA ARG A 244 9.14 -5.84 -18.74
C ARG A 244 7.70 -5.33 -18.68
N GLN A 245 6.73 -6.21 -18.50
CA GLN A 245 5.32 -5.85 -18.44
C GLN A 245 5.02 -4.99 -17.21
N ASN A 246 5.54 -5.36 -16.05
CA ASN A 246 5.35 -4.62 -14.79
C ASN A 246 5.90 -3.20 -14.88
N VAL A 247 7.18 -3.05 -15.24
CA VAL A 247 7.84 -1.73 -15.36
C VAL A 247 7.13 -0.86 -16.39
N LYS A 248 6.80 -1.43 -17.55
CA LYS A 248 6.14 -0.69 -18.64
C LYS A 248 4.74 -0.22 -18.25
N ASN A 249 3.94 -1.08 -17.59
CA ASN A 249 2.60 -0.69 -17.14
C ASN A 249 2.70 0.41 -16.09
N PHE A 250 3.53 0.23 -15.07
CA PHE A 250 3.77 1.24 -14.05
C PHE A 250 4.18 2.60 -14.62
N LEU A 251 5.19 2.65 -15.49
CA LEU A 251 5.63 3.92 -16.08
C LEU A 251 4.56 4.56 -16.99
N ARG A 252 3.68 3.77 -17.61
CA ARG A 252 2.54 4.30 -18.38
C ARG A 252 1.48 4.93 -17.48
N SER A 253 1.18 4.31 -16.35
CA SER A 253 0.24 4.83 -15.35
C SER A 253 0.78 6.12 -14.72
N VAL A 254 2.06 6.16 -14.38
CA VAL A 254 2.77 7.38 -13.97
C VAL A 254 2.70 8.46 -15.06
N TYR A 255 3.07 8.14 -16.30
CA TYR A 255 3.02 9.09 -17.42
C TYR A 255 1.63 9.70 -17.58
N PHE A 256 0.59 8.88 -17.62
CA PHE A 256 -0.77 9.36 -17.86
C PHE A 256 -1.24 10.27 -16.72
N ARG A 257 -1.02 9.88 -15.46
CA ARG A 257 -1.42 10.69 -14.29
C ARG A 257 -0.61 11.97 -14.16
N PHE A 258 0.68 11.95 -14.49
CA PHE A 258 1.52 13.15 -14.54
C PHE A 258 1.05 14.12 -15.63
N LYS A 259 0.74 13.59 -16.82
CA LYS A 259 0.23 14.37 -17.95
C LYS A 259 -1.11 15.04 -17.61
N VAL A 260 -2.04 14.29 -17.02
CA VAL A 260 -3.35 14.83 -16.59
C VAL A 260 -3.18 15.90 -15.51
N LYS A 261 -2.25 15.71 -14.57
CA LYS A 261 -1.95 16.71 -13.53
C LYS A 261 -1.25 17.97 -14.08
N GLY A 262 -0.64 17.90 -15.26
CA GLY A 262 0.13 19.02 -15.83
C GLY A 262 1.53 19.15 -15.22
N VAL A 263 2.18 18.04 -14.89
CA VAL A 263 3.58 18.01 -14.44
C VAL A 263 4.51 18.51 -15.56
N ASN A 264 5.68 19.05 -15.19
CA ASN A 264 6.69 19.57 -16.11
C ASN A 264 6.96 18.60 -17.29
N SER A 265 6.93 19.14 -18.52
CA SER A 265 7.18 18.39 -19.75
C SER A 265 8.53 17.66 -19.78
N GLU A 266 9.55 18.15 -19.08
CA GLU A 266 10.85 17.48 -18.99
C GLU A 266 10.75 16.12 -18.30
N ILE A 267 9.93 16.01 -17.24
CA ILE A 267 9.64 14.76 -16.56
C ILE A 267 8.92 13.79 -17.52
N LEU A 268 7.89 14.28 -18.23
CA LEU A 268 7.14 13.47 -19.18
C LEU A 268 8.04 12.93 -20.31
N ASN A 269 8.90 13.79 -20.86
CA ASN A 269 9.87 13.42 -21.90
C ASN A 269 10.86 12.35 -21.40
N GLU A 270 11.27 12.40 -20.13
CA GLU A 270 12.15 11.38 -19.56
C GLU A 270 11.44 10.03 -19.44
N ILE A 271 10.17 10.01 -19.04
CA ILE A 271 9.37 8.76 -19.02
C ILE A 271 9.23 8.20 -20.44
N GLU A 272 8.97 9.04 -21.44
CA GLU A 272 8.88 8.62 -22.85
C GLU A 272 10.19 8.01 -23.35
N LYS A 273 11.35 8.59 -23.02
CA LYS A 273 12.66 8.02 -23.38
C LYS A 273 12.85 6.62 -22.79
N VAL A 274 12.56 6.45 -21.48
CA VAL A 274 12.68 5.15 -20.80
C VAL A 274 11.71 4.13 -21.41
N LEU A 275 10.45 4.50 -21.63
CA LEU A 275 9.45 3.63 -22.24
C LEU A 275 9.82 3.23 -23.68
N ASN A 276 10.37 4.15 -24.47
CA ASN A 276 10.82 3.87 -25.83
C ASN A 276 11.99 2.89 -25.84
N LYS A 277 12.95 3.04 -24.92
CA LYS A 277 14.04 2.08 -24.74
C LYS A 277 13.53 0.68 -24.40
N ILE A 278 12.58 0.58 -23.46
CA ILE A 278 11.96 -0.70 -23.08
C ILE A 278 11.17 -1.35 -24.25
N ASN A 279 10.72 -0.53 -25.21
CA ASN A 279 9.94 -0.97 -26.38
C ASN A 279 10.73 -1.01 -27.68
N GLU A 280 12.06 -0.83 -27.68
CA GLU A 280 12.89 -0.73 -28.89
C GLU A 280 12.58 -1.79 -29.95
N ARG A 281 12.40 -3.06 -29.55
CA ARG A 281 12.07 -4.17 -30.47
C ARG A 281 10.75 -4.02 -31.22
N TYR A 282 9.78 -3.29 -30.66
CA TYR A 282 8.46 -3.06 -31.26
C TYR A 282 8.38 -1.70 -31.96
N ASN A 283 9.24 -0.75 -31.60
CA ASN A 283 9.31 0.57 -32.22
C ASN A 283 10.08 0.56 -33.56
N GLN A 284 10.68 -0.57 -33.95
CA GLN A 284 11.35 -0.75 -35.26
C GLN A 284 10.39 -0.69 -36.47
N TYR A 285 9.08 -0.57 -36.23
CA TYR A 285 8.04 -0.48 -37.26
C TYR A 285 7.41 0.91 -37.37
N ASN A 286 7.97 1.92 -36.69
CA ASN A 286 7.55 3.33 -36.76
C ASN A 286 8.49 4.16 -37.63
#